data_AF-A0A1D2UK79-F1
#
_entry.id   AF-A0A1D2UK79-F1
#
_cell.length_a   1.000
_cell.length_b   1.000
_cell.length_c   1.000
_cell.angle_alpha   90.00
_cell.angle_beta   90.00
_cell.angle_gamma   90.00
#
_symmetry.space_group_name_H-M   'P 1'
#
loop_
_entity.id
_entity.type
_entity.pdbx_description
1 polymer ?
#
loop_
_entity_poly.entity_id
_entity_poly.type
_entity_poly.pdbx_seq_one_letter_code
_entity_poly.pdbx_strand_id
1 'polypeptide(L)'
;MSIHTIEQALFEIASGPARAAQYKQDPQVFLAAYPLSDQEKTLILSMDVYEMIARSANPMLVMRAFTAVEGRERLPEYLRRLRQRDDIEQE
;
A
#
# COMPACT_ATOMS: atom_id res chain seq x y z
N MET A 1 8.21 11.63 -9.60
CA MET A 1 7.33 10.70 -8.86
C MET A 1 7.20 11.25 -7.46
N SER A 2 5.98 11.47 -6.97
CA SER A 2 5.74 12.17 -5.71
C SER A 2 5.21 11.18 -4.68
N ILE A 3 6.06 10.79 -3.74
CA ILE A 3 5.70 9.93 -2.59
C ILE A 3 4.45 10.43 -1.86
N HIS A 4 4.24 11.76 -1.85
CA HIS A 4 3.09 12.41 -1.25
C HIS A 4 1.75 11.94 -1.82
N THR A 5 1.66 11.67 -3.13
CA THR A 5 0.39 11.22 -3.74
C THR A 5 0.08 9.77 -3.37
N ILE A 6 1.11 8.93 -3.26
CA ILE A 6 0.99 7.55 -2.75
C ILE A 6 0.53 7.60 -1.30
N GLU A 7 1.16 8.42 -0.47
CA GLU A 7 0.78 8.60 0.94
C GLU A 7 -0.65 9.12 1.07
N GLN A 8 -1.10 10.06 0.23
CA GLN A 8 -2.49 10.52 0.22
C GLN A 8 -3.47 9.38 -0.10
N ALA A 9 -3.18 8.55 -1.09
CA ALA A 9 -4.02 7.40 -1.43
C ALA A 9 -4.08 6.38 -0.29
N LEU A 10 -2.91 6.07 0.31
CA LEU A 10 -2.82 5.17 1.47
C LEU A 10 -3.55 5.73 2.69
N PHE A 11 -3.46 7.05 2.92
CA PHE A 11 -4.17 7.73 4.00
C PHE A 11 -5.68 7.62 3.83
N GLU A 12 -6.20 7.84 2.63
CA GLU A 12 -7.64 7.70 2.37
C GLU A 12 -8.11 6.25 2.58
N ILE A 13 -7.33 5.26 2.14
CA ILE A 13 -7.61 3.84 2.41
C ILE A 13 -7.62 3.56 3.92
N ALA A 14 -6.64 4.11 4.65
CA ALA A 14 -6.51 3.97 6.10
C ALA A 14 -7.53 4.80 6.91
N SER A 15 -8.21 5.77 6.29
CA SER A 15 -9.11 6.73 6.93
C SER A 15 -10.37 6.05 7.49
N GLY A 16 -10.79 4.92 6.92
CA GLY A 16 -11.90 4.15 7.49
C GLY A 16 -12.35 2.94 6.65
N PRO A 17 -13.22 2.09 7.23
CA PRO A 17 -13.65 0.83 6.61
C PRO A 17 -14.44 1.05 5.32
N ALA A 18 -15.16 2.17 5.18
CA ALA A 18 -15.90 2.50 3.96
C ALA A 18 -14.95 2.73 2.76
N ARG A 19 -13.86 3.49 2.98
CA ARG A 19 -12.85 3.75 1.94
C ARG A 19 -12.08 2.48 1.59
N ALA A 20 -11.69 1.69 2.59
CA ALA A 20 -11.07 0.39 2.36
C ALA A 20 -11.99 -0.56 1.60
N ALA A 21 -13.31 -0.57 1.88
CA ALA A 21 -14.28 -1.35 1.12
C ALA A 21 -14.39 -0.86 -0.33
N GLN A 22 -14.47 0.45 -0.58
CA GLN A 22 -14.46 1.01 -1.93
C GLN A 22 -13.20 0.62 -2.70
N TYR A 23 -12.04 0.71 -2.06
CA TYR A 23 -10.78 0.26 -2.63
C TYR A 23 -10.81 -1.24 -2.98
N LYS A 24 -11.33 -2.10 -2.10
CA LYS A 24 -11.46 -3.54 -2.38
C LYS A 24 -12.40 -3.86 -3.52
N GLN A 25 -13.49 -3.11 -3.65
CA GLN A 25 -14.47 -3.34 -4.71
C GLN A 25 -13.89 -3.02 -6.08
N ASP A 26 -13.25 -1.85 -6.21
CA ASP A 26 -12.73 -1.37 -7.49
C ASP A 26 -11.47 -0.50 -7.28
N PRO A 27 -10.30 -1.13 -7.05
CA PRO A 27 -9.10 -0.39 -6.68
C PRO A 27 -8.57 0.46 -7.83
N GLN A 28 -8.79 0.04 -9.09
CA GLN A 28 -8.41 0.85 -10.26
C GLN A 28 -9.21 2.15 -10.35
N VAL A 29 -10.54 2.08 -10.14
CA VAL A 29 -11.42 3.25 -10.16
C VAL A 29 -11.11 4.15 -8.98
N PHE A 30 -10.88 3.58 -7.79
CA PHE A 30 -10.47 4.34 -6.61
C PHE A 30 -9.18 5.13 -6.86
N LEU A 31 -8.15 4.48 -7.42
CA LEU A 31 -6.85 5.10 -7.69
C LEU A 31 -6.88 6.07 -8.88
N ALA A 32 -7.88 5.99 -9.76
CA ALA A 32 -8.06 6.95 -10.86
C ALA A 32 -8.40 8.36 -10.36
N ALA A 33 -8.88 8.52 -9.12
CA ALA A 33 -9.13 9.81 -8.50
C ALA A 33 -7.87 10.56 -8.07
N TYR A 34 -6.69 9.91 -8.12
CA TYR A 34 -5.42 10.48 -7.70
C TYR A 34 -4.48 10.65 -8.91
N PRO A 35 -3.61 11.68 -8.91
CA PRO A 35 -2.63 11.90 -9.97
C PRO A 35 -1.43 10.93 -9.84
N LEU A 36 -1.73 9.62 -9.84
CA LEU A 36 -0.75 8.53 -9.77
C LEU A 36 -0.37 8.08 -11.19
N SER A 37 0.92 7.85 -11.41
CA SER A 37 1.45 7.20 -12.60
C SER A 37 1.05 5.72 -12.61
N ASP A 38 1.07 5.06 -13.78
CA ASP A 38 0.71 3.64 -13.88
C ASP A 38 1.60 2.72 -13.01
N GLN A 39 2.88 3.08 -12.84
CA GLN A 39 3.77 2.37 -11.92
C GLN A 39 3.36 2.53 -10.46
N GLU A 40 2.91 3.73 -10.06
CA GLU A 40 2.48 4.01 -8.68
C GLU A 40 1.14 3.34 -8.38
N LYS A 41 0.23 3.31 -9.36
CA LYS A 41 -1.00 2.53 -9.27
C LYS A 41 -0.68 1.05 -9.11
N THR A 42 0.21 0.50 -9.93
CA THR A 42 0.62 -0.91 -9.87
C THR A 42 1.22 -1.27 -8.50
N LEU A 43 2.02 -0.36 -7.93
CA LEU A 43 2.60 -0.51 -6.59
C LEU A 43 1.52 -0.66 -5.52
N ILE A 44 0.51 0.22 -5.54
CA ILE A 44 -0.60 0.20 -4.57
C ILE A 44 -1.51 -1.02 -4.81
N LEU A 45 -1.83 -1.32 -6.06
CA LEU A 45 -2.65 -2.47 -6.47
C LEU A 45 -2.04 -3.80 -6.02
N SER A 46 -0.73 -3.95 -6.16
CA SER A 46 -0.01 -5.15 -5.73
C SER A 46 0.20 -5.19 -4.22
N MET A 47 -0.14 -4.11 -3.51
CA MET A 47 0.10 -3.94 -2.08
C MET A 47 1.54 -4.28 -1.71
N ASP A 48 2.49 -3.77 -2.51
CA ASP A 48 3.92 -4.01 -2.34
C ASP A 48 4.47 -3.10 -1.25
N VAL A 49 4.24 -3.53 -0.01
CA VAL A 49 4.57 -2.76 1.20
C VAL A 49 6.06 -2.50 1.34
N TYR A 50 6.90 -3.41 0.83
CA TYR A 50 8.35 -3.25 0.84
C TYR A 50 8.75 -2.09 -0.07
N GLU A 51 8.33 -2.14 -1.33
CA GLU A 51 8.72 -1.16 -2.34
C GLU A 51 8.13 0.23 -2.01
N MET A 52 6.96 0.31 -1.36
CA MET A 52 6.46 1.57 -0.79
C MET A 52 7.39 2.16 0.27
N ILE A 53 7.83 1.34 1.24
CA ILE A 53 8.70 1.77 2.34
C ILE A 53 10.11 2.10 1.82
N ALA A 54 10.64 1.32 0.89
CA ALA A 54 11.93 1.56 0.23
C ALA A 54 11.94 2.91 -0.51
N ARG A 55 10.78 3.34 -1.03
CA ARG A 55 10.56 4.65 -1.65
C ARG A 55 10.27 5.77 -0.64
N SER A 56 10.58 5.55 0.64
CA SER A 56 10.36 6.47 1.76
C SER A 56 8.90 6.76 2.11
N ALA A 57 7.95 5.89 1.75
CA ALA A 57 6.58 6.01 2.28
C ALA A 57 6.58 5.76 3.79
N ASN A 58 5.73 6.48 4.52
CA ASN A 58 5.61 6.27 5.96
C ASN A 58 5.19 4.81 6.31
N PRO A 59 6.04 4.03 7.02
CA PRO A 59 5.75 2.62 7.32
C PRO A 59 4.47 2.42 8.14
N MET A 60 4.15 3.35 9.05
CA MET A 60 2.90 3.27 9.82
C MET A 60 1.69 3.45 8.93
N LEU A 61 1.78 4.32 7.91
CA LEU A 61 0.69 4.57 6.98
C LEU A 61 0.44 3.36 6.09
N VAL A 62 1.51 2.78 5.55
CA VAL A 62 1.46 1.54 4.76
C VAL A 62 0.84 0.41 5.58
N MET A 63 1.29 0.22 6.83
CA MET A 63 0.72 -0.80 7.73
C MET A 63 -0.76 -0.58 8.03
N ARG A 64 -1.18 0.68 8.24
CA ARG A 64 -2.59 1.03 8.48
C ARG A 64 -3.46 0.76 7.26
N ALA A 65 -3.01 1.17 6.07
CA ALA A 65 -3.71 0.90 4.82
C ALA A 65 -3.82 -0.62 4.56
N PHE A 66 -2.73 -1.35 4.75
CA PHE A 66 -2.72 -2.81 4.66
C PHE A 66 -3.71 -3.44 5.63
N THR A 67 -3.72 -3.00 6.89
CA THR A 67 -4.64 -3.53 7.91
C THR A 67 -6.09 -3.18 7.63
N ALA A 68 -6.36 -2.01 7.06
CA ALA A 68 -7.70 -1.60 6.67
C ALA A 68 -8.23 -2.43 5.48
N VAL A 69 -7.34 -2.78 4.54
CA VAL A 69 -7.66 -3.64 3.40
C VAL A 69 -7.61 -5.11 3.83
N GLU A 70 -6.47 -5.71 4.04
CA GLU A 70 -6.33 -7.15 4.27
C GLU A 70 -6.87 -7.62 5.63
N GLY A 71 -6.99 -6.70 6.61
CA GLY A 71 -7.41 -7.01 7.97
C GLY A 71 -6.22 -7.18 8.92
N ARG A 72 -6.48 -6.99 10.23
CA ARG A 72 -5.44 -7.06 11.27
C ARG A 72 -4.85 -8.44 11.45
N GLU A 73 -5.62 -9.48 11.15
CA GLU A 73 -5.17 -10.88 11.16
C GLU A 73 -4.06 -11.18 10.16
N ARG A 74 -3.92 -10.37 9.11
CA ARG A 74 -2.90 -10.50 8.05
C ARG A 74 -1.60 -9.75 8.36
N LEU A 75 -1.47 -9.11 9.53
CA LEU A 75 -0.21 -8.46 9.96
C LEU A 75 1.04 -9.38 9.89
N PRO A 76 0.97 -10.69 10.18
CA PRO A 76 2.11 -11.58 9.98
C PRO A 76 2.57 -11.66 8.52
N GLU A 77 1.64 -11.55 7.56
CA GLU A 77 1.96 -11.51 6.12
C GLU A 77 2.59 -10.19 5.71
N TYR A 78 2.14 -9.06 6.27
CA TYR A 78 2.82 -7.77 6.11
C TYR A 78 4.30 -7.86 6.49
N LEU A 79 4.60 -8.44 7.66
CA LEU A 79 5.98 -8.62 8.13
C LEU A 79 6.76 -9.64 7.30
N ARG A 80 6.09 -10.62 6.67
CA ARG A 80 6.74 -11.54 5.71
C ARG A 80 7.12 -10.82 4.42
N ARG A 81 6.19 -10.04 3.84
CA ARG A 81 6.45 -9.26 2.62
C ARG A 81 7.55 -8.24 2.81
N LEU A 82 7.61 -7.61 3.99
CA LEU A 82 8.68 -6.67 4.32
C LEU A 82 10.05 -7.36 4.42
N ARG A 83 10.11 -8.61 4.90
CA ARG A 83 11.36 -9.37 5.04
C ARG A 83 11.79 -10.11 3.77
N GLN A 84 10.84 -10.46 2.89
CA GLN A 84 11.09 -11.33 1.73
C GLN A 84 12.07 -10.75 0.69
N ARG A 85 12.38 -9.45 0.73
CA ARG A 85 13.35 -8.83 -0.18
C ARG A 85 14.73 -8.56 0.41
N ASP A 86 14.89 -8.62 1.73
CA ASP A 86 16.23 -8.61 2.37
C ASP A 86 17.04 -9.87 2.01
N ASP A 87 16.36 -10.98 1.70
CA ASP A 87 16.97 -12.27 1.37
C ASP A 87 17.49 -12.38 -0.09
N ILE A 88 17.07 -11.50 -1.01
CA ILE A 88 17.40 -11.63 -2.45
C ILE A 88 18.67 -10.84 -2.83
N GLU A 89 19.19 -9.98 -1.96
CA GLU A 89 20.45 -9.25 -2.18
C GLU A 89 21.68 -9.93 -1.52
N GLN A 90 21.53 -11.17 -1.03
CA GLN A 90 22.60 -11.99 -0.45
C GLN A 90 22.88 -13.22 -1.32
N GLU A 91 23.12 -13.04 -2.62
CA GLU A 91 23.66 -14.10 -3.50
C GLU A 91 24.71 -13.54 -4.48
#